data_AF-T1HXM3-F1
#
_entry.id   AF-T1HXM3-F1
#
_cell.length_a   1.000
_cell.length_b   1.000
_cell.length_c   1.000
_cell.angle_alpha   90.00
_cell.angle_beta   90.00
_cell.angle_gamma   90.00
#
_symmetry.space_group_name_H-M   'P 1'
#
loop_
_entity.id
_entity.type
_entity.pdbx_description
1 polymer ?
#
loop_
_entity_poly.entity_id
_entity_poly.type
_entity_poly.pdbx_seq_one_letter_code
_entity_poly.pdbx_strand_id
1 'polypeptide(L)'
;MGKKRQKKEPVIPTQDKRICGGICLCQFTIVTSCVALVYLAVAVYMPSYRAFTYGLEPVPVMCQAINTTLVNNCVWASCGEWCLTKSSGFCTQIHVTVRRNGTKITLEDCKRVQMVSCPRADTENLKRYNCNNDTECATLTGVFNCSLGHCANMSEIFLCHNHADGSLVDADKDNLKLKGFFECRHSKCVRYEKKMPNCDRYCSKITTTSINVYLQQGDNVYTGDCQRAFAHDQTNGNEIGQEIDPTEVWKNEAHGILIASCHTVNIEKNGTLIRATDCLNGTLVNETDIPQPFINFTTFWSIVENSSKIIDPSLKFLPPQDHLTIYNYSKLHINLEGCVNTLMGECAQFIKTHGNDGDNKTAQSRFPCYYRKNDSSLVVARFNLEKTWLELMIAVFVPSSLFIISFITLLVIGHSVHVGDDTKMRCLLCRKRKIKTQEE
;
A
#
# COMPACT_ATOMS: atom_id res chain seq x y z
N MET A 1 60.50 54.06 25.95
CA MET A 1 59.16 54.69 25.99
C MET A 1 58.43 54.44 24.67
N GLY A 2 57.55 53.44 24.61
CA GLY A 2 56.75 53.14 23.42
C GLY A 2 55.27 53.35 23.70
N LYS A 3 54.66 54.39 23.13
CA LYS A 3 53.19 54.59 23.17
C LYS A 3 52.53 53.49 22.32
N LYS A 4 51.87 52.51 22.95
CA LYS A 4 50.95 51.61 22.27
C LYS A 4 49.84 52.43 21.62
N ARG A 5 49.80 52.50 20.29
CA ARG A 5 48.63 52.98 19.53
C ARG A 5 47.46 52.04 19.83
N GLN A 6 46.48 52.51 20.60
CA GLN A 6 45.19 51.83 20.71
C GLN A 6 44.54 51.84 19.32
N LYS A 7 44.41 50.66 18.72
CA LYS A 7 43.68 50.45 17.48
C LYS A 7 42.20 50.61 17.82
N LYS A 8 41.61 51.78 17.56
CA LYS A 8 40.15 51.95 17.66
C LYS A 8 39.51 51.08 16.58
N GLU A 9 38.76 50.07 16.98
CA GLU A 9 37.92 49.31 16.06
C GLU A 9 36.92 50.26 15.40
N PRO A 10 36.76 50.20 14.07
CA PRO A 10 35.80 51.04 13.39
C PRO A 10 34.38 50.67 13.83
N VAL A 11 33.71 51.59 14.53
CA VAL A 11 32.31 51.44 14.92
C VAL A 11 31.46 51.63 13.67
N ILE A 12 31.02 50.52 13.07
CA ILE A 12 30.11 50.51 11.92
C ILE A 12 28.75 51.07 12.39
N PRO A 13 28.22 52.13 11.75
CA PRO A 13 26.89 52.65 12.05
C PRO A 13 25.82 51.54 11.91
N THR A 14 24.84 51.50 12.82
CA THR A 14 23.74 50.52 12.77
C THR A 14 22.94 50.56 11.46
N GLN A 15 22.91 51.71 10.79
CA GLN A 15 22.33 51.89 9.46
C GLN A 15 23.05 51.09 8.37
N ASP A 16 24.38 51.11 8.37
CA ASP A 16 25.19 50.37 7.39
C ASP A 16 25.03 48.86 7.59
N LYS A 17 24.94 48.40 8.84
CA LYS A 17 24.66 46.99 9.17
C LYS A 17 23.32 46.50 8.62
N ARG A 18 22.28 47.34 8.67
CA ARG A 18 20.94 46.99 8.13
C ARG A 18 20.92 46.96 6.60
N ILE A 19 21.59 47.91 5.95
CA ILE A 19 21.69 47.95 4.48
C ILE A 19 22.52 46.78 3.96
N CYS A 20 23.71 46.54 4.54
CA CYS A 20 24.55 45.39 4.20
C CYS A 20 23.82 44.06 4.46
N GLY A 21 23.12 43.94 5.59
CA GLY A 21 22.34 42.75 5.91
C GLY A 21 21.21 42.50 4.91
N GLY A 22 20.49 43.55 4.49
CA GLY A 22 19.44 43.47 3.47
C GLY A 22 19.99 43.09 2.10
N ILE A 23 21.11 43.68 1.67
CA ILE A 23 21.79 43.32 0.41
C ILE A 23 22.23 41.85 0.45
N CYS A 24 22.89 41.43 1.52
CA CYS A 24 23.37 40.05 1.69
C CYS A 24 22.20 39.04 1.63
N LEU A 25 21.11 39.31 2.35
CA LEU A 25 19.93 38.45 2.35
C LEU A 25 19.28 38.38 0.95
N CYS A 26 19.09 39.52 0.27
CA CYS A 26 18.50 39.52 -1.07
C CYS A 26 19.41 38.83 -2.09
N GLN A 27 20.73 39.01 -2.02
CA GLN A 27 21.69 38.30 -2.87
C GLN A 27 21.63 36.79 -2.63
N PHE A 28 21.60 36.36 -1.36
CA PHE A 28 21.45 34.94 -1.01
C PHE A 28 20.12 34.36 -1.52
N THR A 29 19.01 35.08 -1.36
CA THR A 29 17.69 34.66 -1.85
C THR A 29 17.66 34.56 -3.37
N ILE A 30 18.30 35.48 -4.11
CA ILE A 30 18.41 35.38 -5.57
C ILE A 30 19.19 34.12 -5.97
N VAL A 31 20.37 33.90 -5.39
CA VAL A 31 21.21 32.74 -5.72
C VAL A 31 20.47 31.44 -5.43
N THR A 32 19.87 31.32 -4.26
CA THR A 32 19.10 30.12 -3.87
C THR A 32 17.85 29.93 -4.73
N SER A 33 17.15 30.99 -5.10
CA SER A 33 15.98 30.92 -6.00
C SER A 33 16.37 30.51 -7.41
N CYS A 34 17.49 31.02 -7.96
CA CYS A 34 18.03 30.59 -9.24
C CYS A 34 18.35 29.10 -9.25
N VAL A 35 19.06 28.63 -8.22
CA VAL A 35 19.40 27.21 -8.07
C VAL A 35 18.12 26.38 -7.98
N ALA A 36 17.14 26.81 -7.18
CA ALA A 36 15.86 26.13 -7.06
C ALA A 36 15.11 26.02 -8.40
N LEU A 37 15.10 27.08 -9.23
CA LEU A 37 14.46 27.06 -10.56
C LEU A 37 15.17 26.10 -11.54
N VAL A 38 16.50 25.97 -11.46
CA VAL A 38 17.23 24.99 -12.28
C VAL A 38 16.87 23.56 -11.88
N TYR A 39 16.87 23.26 -10.58
CA TYR A 39 16.50 21.93 -10.09
C TYR A 39 15.03 21.60 -10.33
N LEU A 40 14.15 22.60 -10.29
CA LEU A 40 12.72 22.43 -10.59
C LEU A 40 12.49 21.79 -11.95
N ALA A 41 13.26 22.16 -12.97
CA ALA A 41 13.10 21.61 -14.32
C ALA A 41 13.22 20.07 -14.34
N VAL A 42 14.23 19.53 -13.67
CA VAL A 42 14.53 18.09 -13.66
C VAL A 42 13.72 17.35 -12.60
N ALA A 43 13.64 17.91 -11.39
CA ALA A 43 13.06 17.22 -10.23
C ALA A 43 11.53 17.28 -10.16
N VAL A 44 10.90 18.33 -10.71
CA VAL A 44 9.46 18.56 -10.56
C VAL A 44 8.76 18.68 -11.91
N TYR A 45 9.27 19.52 -12.83
CA TYR A 45 8.61 19.78 -14.11
C TYR A 45 8.62 18.56 -15.02
N MET A 46 9.77 17.92 -15.25
CA MET A 46 9.85 16.71 -16.08
C MET A 46 8.90 15.59 -15.63
N PRO A 47 8.90 15.15 -14.34
CA PRO A 47 7.97 14.11 -13.89
C PRO A 47 6.51 14.57 -13.94
N SER A 48 6.21 15.83 -13.61
CA SER A 48 4.85 16.36 -13.71
C SER A 48 4.34 16.38 -15.15
N TYR A 49 5.17 16.85 -16.09
CA TYR A 49 4.84 16.87 -17.52
C TYR A 49 4.53 15.47 -18.05
N ARG A 50 5.33 14.46 -17.66
CA ARG A 50 5.04 13.06 -17.98
C ARG A 50 3.71 12.61 -17.39
N ALA A 51 3.42 12.94 -16.14
CA ALA A 51 2.15 12.59 -15.51
C ALA A 51 0.93 13.19 -16.24
N PHE A 52 1.02 14.44 -16.69
CA PHE A 52 -0.06 15.09 -17.46
C PHE A 52 -0.21 14.53 -18.89
N THR A 53 0.90 14.14 -19.53
CA THR A 53 0.89 13.71 -20.95
C THR A 53 0.68 12.21 -21.13
N TYR A 54 0.92 11.40 -20.11
CA TYR A 54 0.77 9.94 -20.21
C TYR A 54 -0.69 9.52 -20.49
N GLY A 55 -1.66 10.30 -20.00
CA GLY A 55 -3.09 10.05 -20.26
C GLY A 55 -3.66 8.87 -19.48
N LEU A 56 -3.27 8.71 -18.21
CA LEU A 56 -3.96 7.84 -17.27
C LEU A 56 -5.34 8.42 -16.93
N GLU A 57 -6.32 7.55 -16.76
CA GLU A 57 -7.63 7.94 -16.24
C GLU A 57 -7.46 8.41 -14.78
N PRO A 58 -8.00 9.59 -14.37
CA PRO A 58 -7.84 10.10 -13.01
C PRO A 58 -8.73 9.38 -11.99
N VAL A 59 -9.78 8.68 -12.44
CA VAL A 59 -10.65 7.88 -11.57
C VAL A 59 -10.09 6.47 -11.48
N PRO A 60 -9.77 5.98 -10.26
CA PRO A 60 -9.22 4.64 -10.10
C PRO A 60 -10.28 3.58 -10.42
N VAL A 61 -9.79 2.45 -10.92
CA VAL A 61 -10.53 1.20 -11.09
C VAL A 61 -9.92 0.14 -10.18
N MET A 62 -10.49 -1.06 -10.13
CA MET A 62 -9.93 -2.14 -9.31
C MET A 62 -8.95 -2.99 -10.11
N CYS A 63 -7.76 -3.17 -9.55
CA CYS A 63 -6.78 -4.15 -10.01
C CYS A 63 -6.76 -5.36 -9.09
N GLN A 64 -6.48 -6.52 -9.68
CA GLN A 64 -6.28 -7.76 -8.95
C GLN A 64 -5.02 -8.47 -9.43
N ALA A 65 -4.11 -8.77 -8.51
CA ALA A 65 -2.89 -9.49 -8.81
C ALA A 65 -3.19 -10.93 -9.22
N ILE A 66 -2.59 -11.35 -10.33
CA ILE A 66 -2.79 -12.67 -10.94
C ILE A 66 -1.51 -13.47 -11.07
N ASN A 67 -0.36 -12.80 -11.08
CA ASN A 67 0.93 -13.47 -11.20
C ASN A 67 2.02 -12.57 -10.61
N THR A 68 2.74 -13.09 -9.62
CA THR A 68 3.87 -12.42 -8.99
C THR A 68 5.10 -13.29 -9.12
N THR A 69 6.05 -12.85 -9.95
CA THR A 69 7.30 -13.58 -10.16
C THR A 69 8.50 -12.82 -9.64
N LEU A 70 9.50 -13.57 -9.15
CA LEU A 70 10.82 -13.04 -8.82
C LEU A 70 11.79 -13.47 -9.92
N VAL A 71 12.25 -12.50 -10.71
CA VAL A 71 13.11 -12.72 -11.88
C VAL A 71 14.51 -12.17 -11.60
N ASN A 72 15.55 -12.83 -12.08
CA ASN A 72 16.92 -12.33 -12.06
C ASN A 72 17.25 -11.64 -13.40
N ASN A 73 18.01 -10.55 -13.38
CA ASN A 73 18.34 -9.72 -14.56
C ASN A 73 17.10 -9.14 -15.25
N CYS A 74 16.52 -8.15 -14.60
CA CYS A 74 15.22 -7.61 -14.99
C CYS A 74 15.28 -6.53 -16.08
N VAL A 75 14.34 -6.63 -17.02
CA VAL A 75 14.03 -5.56 -17.99
C VAL A 75 13.18 -4.46 -17.34
N TRP A 76 12.30 -4.84 -16.41
CA TRP A 76 11.43 -3.95 -15.64
C TRP A 76 11.12 -4.58 -14.27
N ALA A 77 10.65 -3.76 -13.33
CA ALA A 77 10.25 -4.16 -11.99
C ALA A 77 8.99 -3.40 -11.58
N SER A 78 8.13 -4.02 -10.76
CA SER A 78 6.92 -3.34 -10.26
C SER A 78 7.24 -2.22 -9.26
N CYS A 79 8.32 -2.39 -8.50
CA CYS A 79 8.88 -1.37 -7.63
C CYS A 79 10.39 -1.57 -7.54
N GLY A 80 11.15 -0.55 -7.92
CA GLY A 80 12.59 -0.45 -7.67
C GLY A 80 12.90 0.57 -6.59
N GLU A 81 13.97 0.35 -5.84
CA GLU A 81 14.60 1.37 -5.01
C GLU A 81 15.81 1.94 -5.78
N TRP A 82 16.14 3.22 -5.55
CA TRP A 82 17.29 3.93 -6.14
C TRP A 82 17.20 4.13 -7.67
N CYS A 83 16.32 5.02 -8.10
CA CYS A 83 15.92 5.22 -9.51
C CYS A 83 17.02 5.72 -10.46
N LEU A 84 18.19 6.08 -9.93
CA LEU A 84 19.34 6.51 -10.74
C LEU A 84 20.15 5.33 -11.28
N THR A 85 20.03 4.15 -10.67
CA THR A 85 20.74 2.94 -11.08
C THR A 85 19.77 1.91 -11.60
N LYS A 86 20.12 1.24 -12.71
CA LYS A 86 19.37 0.04 -13.12
C LYS A 86 19.47 -0.99 -12.00
N SER A 87 18.33 -1.44 -11.49
CA SER A 87 18.29 -2.47 -10.47
C SER A 87 18.99 -3.73 -11.00
N SER A 88 20.12 -4.08 -10.39
CA SER A 88 20.83 -5.33 -10.66
C SER A 88 20.39 -6.38 -9.65
N GLY A 89 20.25 -7.63 -10.09
CA GLY A 89 19.83 -8.76 -9.26
C GLY A 89 18.37 -9.16 -9.44
N PHE A 90 17.74 -9.60 -8.34
CA PHE A 90 16.36 -10.09 -8.33
C PHE A 90 15.36 -8.93 -8.27
N CYS A 91 14.33 -8.96 -9.11
CA CYS A 91 13.22 -8.02 -9.04
C CYS A 91 11.87 -8.75 -9.07
N THR A 92 10.91 -8.14 -8.39
CA THR A 92 9.53 -8.63 -8.39
C THR A 92 8.75 -8.01 -9.54
N GLN A 93 8.09 -8.86 -10.33
CA GLN A 93 7.22 -8.49 -11.43
C GLN A 93 5.80 -8.94 -11.11
N ILE A 94 4.92 -7.97 -10.87
CA ILE A 94 3.51 -8.20 -10.56
C ILE A 94 2.69 -7.88 -11.81
N HIS A 95 1.91 -8.86 -12.23
CA HIS A 95 0.90 -8.68 -13.27
C HIS A 95 -0.48 -8.69 -12.65
N VAL A 96 -1.33 -7.83 -13.20
CA VAL A 96 -2.68 -7.61 -12.68
C VAL A 96 -3.71 -7.69 -13.80
N THR A 97 -4.90 -8.11 -13.43
CA THR A 97 -6.13 -7.85 -14.19
C THR A 97 -6.67 -6.50 -13.77
N VAL A 98 -7.22 -5.76 -14.72
CA VAL A 98 -7.83 -4.44 -14.51
C VAL A 98 -9.30 -4.57 -14.80
N ARG A 99 -10.15 -4.15 -13.86
CA ARG A 99 -11.61 -4.28 -13.97
C ARG A 99 -12.32 -3.09 -13.37
N ARG A 100 -13.58 -2.91 -13.76
CA ARG A 100 -14.49 -1.96 -13.10
C ARG A 100 -14.80 -2.38 -11.68
N ASN A 101 -15.28 -1.41 -10.89
CA ASN A 101 -15.78 -1.67 -9.55
C ASN A 101 -17.02 -2.56 -9.64
N GLY A 102 -17.13 -3.50 -8.71
CA GLY A 102 -18.31 -4.34 -8.51
C GLY A 102 -19.42 -3.58 -7.77
N THR A 103 -20.39 -4.33 -7.30
CA THR A 103 -21.60 -3.78 -6.68
C THR A 103 -21.35 -3.42 -5.21
N LYS A 104 -21.82 -2.25 -4.77
CA LYS A 104 -21.96 -1.93 -3.35
C LYS A 104 -23.26 -2.50 -2.80
N ILE A 105 -23.17 -3.23 -1.69
CA ILE A 105 -24.31 -3.88 -1.07
C ILE A 105 -24.45 -3.52 0.40
N THR A 106 -25.68 -3.58 0.91
CA THR A 106 -25.99 -3.49 2.33
C THR A 106 -26.90 -4.62 2.76
N LEU A 107 -26.52 -5.33 3.82
CA LEU A 107 -27.31 -6.39 4.43
C LEU A 107 -27.94 -5.86 5.71
N GLU A 108 -29.26 -6.03 5.83
CA GLU A 108 -30.05 -5.52 6.95
C GLU A 108 -30.57 -6.65 7.84
N ASP A 109 -30.86 -6.27 9.10
CA ASP A 109 -31.38 -7.14 10.16
C ASP A 109 -30.51 -8.39 10.41
N CYS A 110 -29.19 -8.18 10.42
CA CYS A 110 -28.22 -9.24 10.66
C CYS A 110 -28.11 -9.63 12.14
N LYS A 111 -27.91 -10.93 12.39
CA LYS A 111 -27.64 -11.53 13.70
C LYS A 111 -26.42 -12.44 13.58
N ARG A 112 -25.80 -12.74 14.74
CA ARG A 112 -24.66 -13.67 14.85
C ARG A 112 -23.51 -13.35 13.89
N VAL A 113 -23.26 -12.07 13.64
CA VAL A 113 -22.20 -11.65 12.71
C VAL A 113 -20.84 -11.97 13.30
N GLN A 114 -20.02 -12.71 12.55
CA GLN A 114 -18.68 -13.12 12.96
C GLN A 114 -17.70 -12.92 11.80
N MET A 115 -16.43 -12.66 12.14
CA MET A 115 -15.33 -12.63 11.19
C MET A 115 -14.38 -13.78 11.52
N VAL A 116 -14.12 -14.63 10.54
CA VAL A 116 -13.15 -15.71 10.64
C VAL A 116 -12.01 -15.43 9.66
N SER A 117 -10.76 -15.46 10.15
CA SER A 117 -9.57 -15.13 9.35
C SER A 117 -8.73 -16.38 9.09
N CYS A 118 -8.20 -16.50 7.88
CA CYS A 118 -7.24 -17.54 7.47
C CYS A 118 -6.01 -16.88 6.83
N PRO A 119 -5.22 -16.14 7.62
CA PRO A 119 -4.15 -15.29 7.08
C PRO A 119 -3.07 -16.12 6.39
N ARG A 120 -2.24 -15.41 5.61
CA ARG A 120 -1.00 -15.97 5.08
C ARG A 120 -0.11 -16.47 6.22
N ALA A 121 0.44 -17.66 6.04
CA ALA A 121 1.40 -18.23 6.96
C ALA A 121 2.71 -17.42 6.91
N ASP A 122 2.94 -16.60 7.93
CA ASP A 122 4.14 -15.79 8.06
C ASP A 122 5.17 -16.52 8.92
N THR A 123 6.19 -17.06 8.26
CA THR A 123 7.26 -17.81 8.93
C THR A 123 8.31 -16.91 9.58
N GLU A 124 8.34 -15.61 9.27
CA GLU A 124 9.33 -14.67 9.81
C GLU A 124 9.02 -14.30 11.25
N ASN A 125 7.73 -14.21 11.58
CA ASN A 125 7.23 -13.84 12.91
C ASN A 125 7.09 -15.03 13.87
N LEU A 126 7.38 -16.26 13.42
CA LEU A 126 7.36 -17.43 14.29
C LEU A 126 8.43 -17.34 15.38
N LYS A 127 8.08 -17.78 16.59
CA LYS A 127 9.05 -17.93 17.66
C LYS A 127 10.15 -18.91 17.23
N ARG A 128 11.39 -18.43 17.27
CA ARG A 128 12.59 -19.25 17.03
C ARG A 128 13.16 -19.70 18.36
N TYR A 129 13.25 -21.02 18.53
CA TYR A 129 13.87 -21.70 19.66
C TYR A 129 15.35 -21.92 19.36
N ASN A 130 16.23 -21.62 20.32
CA ASN A 130 17.65 -21.86 20.18
C ASN A 130 18.06 -23.14 20.91
N CYS A 131 18.09 -24.26 20.20
CA CYS A 131 18.51 -25.55 20.75
C CYS A 131 20.01 -25.61 21.08
N ASN A 132 20.81 -24.62 20.70
CA ASN A 132 22.20 -24.54 21.18
C ASN A 132 22.30 -24.11 22.65
N ASN A 133 21.18 -23.69 23.25
CA ASN A 133 21.06 -23.43 24.68
C ASN A 133 20.43 -24.65 25.36
N ASP A 134 21.13 -25.24 26.34
CA ASP A 134 20.99 -26.63 26.84
C ASP A 134 19.61 -27.04 27.40
N THR A 135 18.60 -26.17 27.40
CA THR A 135 17.26 -26.45 27.97
C THR A 135 16.09 -25.94 27.13
N GLU A 136 16.33 -25.18 26.07
CA GLU A 136 15.24 -24.53 25.34
C GLU A 136 14.43 -25.51 24.47
N CYS A 137 15.04 -26.65 24.09
CA CYS A 137 14.46 -27.61 23.17
C CYS A 137 14.00 -28.94 23.79
N ALA A 138 14.13 -29.09 25.11
CA ALA A 138 13.68 -30.27 25.84
C ALA A 138 12.15 -30.48 25.76
N THR A 139 11.39 -29.39 25.59
CA THR A 139 9.91 -29.43 25.57
C THR A 139 9.30 -29.23 24.18
N LEU A 140 10.10 -29.31 23.09
CA LEU A 140 9.56 -29.15 21.74
C LEU A 140 8.54 -30.24 21.43
N THR A 141 7.33 -29.84 21.07
CA THR A 141 6.24 -30.72 20.66
C THR A 141 5.54 -30.14 19.44
N GLY A 142 5.48 -30.90 18.35
CA GLY A 142 4.92 -30.45 17.07
C GLY A 142 5.91 -30.55 15.92
N VAL A 143 5.63 -29.84 14.82
CA VAL A 143 6.46 -29.81 13.61
C VAL A 143 7.32 -28.56 13.62
N PHE A 144 8.63 -28.72 13.44
CA PHE A 144 9.61 -27.65 13.48
C PHE A 144 10.41 -27.58 12.18
N ASN A 145 10.74 -26.37 11.75
CA ASN A 145 11.74 -26.14 10.71
C ASN A 145 13.01 -25.61 11.37
N CYS A 146 14.09 -26.37 11.27
CA CYS A 146 15.34 -26.10 11.97
C CYS A 146 16.48 -25.78 10.99
N SER A 147 17.32 -24.82 11.39
CA SER A 147 18.55 -24.45 10.69
C SER A 147 19.71 -24.41 11.70
N LEU A 148 20.47 -25.50 11.78
CA LEU A 148 21.66 -25.64 12.64
C LEU A 148 21.38 -25.32 14.12
N GLY A 149 20.35 -25.98 14.67
CA GLY A 149 19.96 -25.82 16.08
C GLY A 149 19.00 -24.64 16.35
N HIS A 150 18.71 -23.78 15.37
CA HIS A 150 17.63 -22.80 15.48
C HIS A 150 16.34 -23.34 14.87
N CYS A 151 15.30 -23.55 15.67
CA CYS A 151 14.06 -24.20 15.26
C CYS A 151 12.87 -23.25 15.35
N ALA A 152 12.05 -23.18 14.30
CA ALA A 152 10.79 -22.43 14.30
C ALA A 152 9.60 -23.39 14.37
N ASN A 153 8.63 -23.11 15.24
CA ASN A 153 7.45 -23.95 15.45
C ASN A 153 6.45 -23.78 14.29
N MET A 154 6.46 -24.70 13.33
CA MET A 154 5.58 -24.66 12.18
C MET A 154 4.14 -25.07 12.53
N SER A 155 3.93 -25.83 13.61
CA SER A 155 2.59 -26.23 14.06
C SER A 155 1.71 -25.07 14.51
N GLU A 156 2.27 -23.88 14.76
CA GLU A 156 1.48 -22.67 15.08
C GLU A 156 0.70 -22.13 13.87
N ILE A 157 1.22 -22.36 12.65
CA ILE A 157 0.67 -21.79 11.42
C ILE A 157 0.33 -22.84 10.35
N PHE A 158 0.74 -24.10 10.54
CA PHE A 158 0.49 -25.21 9.63
C PHE A 158 -0.07 -26.43 10.36
N LEU A 159 -1.04 -27.09 9.73
CA LEU A 159 -1.55 -28.40 10.08
C LEU A 159 -0.97 -29.43 9.11
N CYS A 160 -0.03 -30.25 9.58
CA CYS A 160 0.64 -31.27 8.78
C CYS A 160 -0.08 -32.62 8.88
N HIS A 161 -0.30 -33.27 7.74
CA HIS A 161 -1.05 -34.54 7.64
C HIS A 161 -0.17 -35.78 7.71
N ASN A 162 1.11 -35.65 7.33
CA ASN A 162 2.02 -36.77 7.28
C ASN A 162 2.93 -36.79 8.52
N HIS A 163 3.16 -37.99 9.05
CA HIS A 163 4.15 -38.20 10.09
C HIS A 163 5.58 -38.24 9.53
N ALA A 164 6.56 -38.00 10.40
CA ALA A 164 7.97 -38.10 10.04
C ALA A 164 8.45 -39.56 10.13
N ASP A 165 9.14 -40.03 9.08
CA ASP A 165 9.61 -41.43 8.95
C ASP A 165 11.15 -41.56 8.95
N GLY A 166 11.88 -40.46 9.08
CA GLY A 166 13.34 -40.44 8.95
C GLY A 166 14.10 -40.75 10.25
N SER A 167 15.34 -40.27 10.31
CA SER A 167 16.23 -40.47 11.45
C SER A 167 15.73 -39.72 12.70
N LEU A 168 15.76 -40.40 13.84
CA LEU A 168 15.56 -39.81 15.16
C LEU A 168 16.81 -39.02 15.59
N VAL A 169 16.59 -37.78 16.04
CA VAL A 169 17.63 -36.88 16.57
C VAL A 169 17.16 -36.37 17.94
N ASP A 170 18.05 -36.39 18.92
CA ASP A 170 17.80 -35.81 20.24
C ASP A 170 18.16 -34.32 20.19
N ALA A 171 17.15 -33.45 20.34
CA ALA A 171 17.29 -32.01 20.17
C ALA A 171 18.04 -31.29 21.29
N ASP A 172 18.38 -31.99 22.39
CA ASP A 172 19.21 -31.45 23.47
C ASP A 172 20.68 -31.89 23.37
N LYS A 173 20.94 -33.05 22.75
CA LYS A 173 22.29 -33.61 22.61
C LYS A 173 22.92 -33.41 21.23
N ASP A 174 22.12 -33.46 20.18
CA ASP A 174 22.54 -33.52 18.78
C ASP A 174 22.08 -32.29 17.98
N ASN A 175 22.17 -31.11 18.60
CA ASN A 175 21.47 -29.89 18.22
C ASN A 175 21.95 -29.37 16.84
N LEU A 176 23.23 -29.58 16.54
CA LEU A 176 23.85 -29.25 15.24
C LEU A 176 23.33 -30.12 14.08
N LYS A 177 22.77 -31.31 14.37
CA LYS A 177 22.18 -32.21 13.36
C LYS A 177 20.76 -31.81 12.97
N LEU A 178 20.15 -30.84 13.67
CA LEU A 178 18.82 -30.31 13.36
C LEU A 178 18.89 -29.37 12.14
N LYS A 179 18.70 -29.95 10.95
CA LYS A 179 18.60 -29.22 9.68
C LYS A 179 17.43 -29.75 8.83
N GLY A 180 16.45 -28.89 8.55
CA GLY A 180 15.23 -29.20 7.82
C GLY A 180 14.00 -29.36 8.74
N PHE A 181 13.01 -30.12 8.29
CA PHE A 181 11.76 -30.33 9.01
C PHE A 181 11.83 -31.54 9.95
N PHE A 182 11.31 -31.38 11.17
CA PHE A 182 11.26 -32.43 12.19
C PHE A 182 9.89 -32.49 12.87
N GLU A 183 9.42 -33.69 13.20
CA GLU A 183 8.32 -33.91 14.15
C GLU A 183 8.93 -34.22 15.53
N CYS A 184 8.75 -33.32 16.49
CA CYS A 184 9.34 -33.40 17.83
C CYS A 184 8.30 -33.78 18.88
N ARG A 185 8.70 -34.58 19.86
CA ARG A 185 7.95 -34.89 21.08
C ARG A 185 8.90 -34.93 22.28
N HIS A 186 8.88 -33.88 23.11
CA HIS A 186 9.64 -33.78 24.37
C HIS A 186 11.13 -34.15 24.22
N SER A 187 11.86 -33.43 23.35
CA SER A 187 13.28 -33.59 22.94
C SER A 187 13.58 -34.58 21.82
N LYS A 188 12.70 -35.55 21.57
CA LYS A 188 12.88 -36.55 20.50
C LYS A 188 12.30 -36.04 19.18
N CYS A 189 13.16 -35.73 18.22
CA CYS A 189 12.78 -35.17 16.93
C CYS A 189 13.04 -36.14 15.78
N VAL A 190 12.00 -36.57 15.08
CA VAL A 190 12.11 -37.43 13.89
C VAL A 190 12.15 -36.56 12.64
N ARG A 191 13.13 -36.80 11.77
CA ARG A 191 13.32 -36.00 10.55
C ARG A 191 12.32 -36.36 9.46
N TYR A 192 11.80 -35.37 8.74
CA TYR A 192 11.13 -35.61 7.46
C TYR A 192 12.15 -35.83 6.34
N GLU A 193 12.00 -36.91 5.56
CA GLU A 193 12.89 -37.16 4.40
C GLU A 193 12.61 -36.20 3.23
N LYS A 194 11.34 -35.80 3.06
CA LYS A 194 10.95 -34.81 2.06
C LYS A 194 11.34 -33.41 2.53
N LYS A 195 11.78 -32.59 1.57
CA LYS A 195 12.14 -31.18 1.81
C LYS A 195 11.00 -30.35 2.38
N MET A 196 9.74 -30.75 2.20
CA MET A 196 8.58 -30.08 2.79
C MET A 196 7.49 -31.13 3.13
N PRO A 197 7.00 -31.16 4.38
CA PRO A 197 5.88 -32.01 4.75
C PRO A 197 4.58 -31.53 4.10
N ASN A 198 3.63 -32.46 3.89
CA ASN A 198 2.32 -32.11 3.38
C ASN A 198 1.52 -31.43 4.50
N CYS A 199 1.47 -30.10 4.47
CA CYS A 199 0.78 -29.30 5.48
C CYS A 199 -0.12 -28.25 4.82
N ASP A 200 -1.32 -28.12 5.36
CA ASP A 200 -2.21 -27.01 5.06
C ASP A 200 -1.99 -25.89 6.08
N ARG A 201 -2.36 -24.65 5.72
CA ARG A 201 -2.36 -23.55 6.69
C ARG A 201 -3.36 -23.85 7.81
N TYR A 202 -2.95 -23.59 9.05
CA TYR A 202 -3.84 -23.70 10.18
C TYR A 202 -4.84 -22.53 10.15
N CYS A 203 -6.11 -22.83 9.91
CA CYS A 203 -7.18 -21.84 9.86
C CYS A 203 -8.31 -22.25 10.79
N SER A 204 -8.91 -21.27 11.47
CA SER A 204 -10.05 -21.50 12.34
C SER A 204 -11.23 -22.06 11.55
N LYS A 205 -12.02 -22.92 12.17
CA LYS A 205 -13.24 -23.44 11.55
C LYS A 205 -14.28 -22.32 11.43
N ILE A 206 -15.03 -22.31 10.33
CA ILE A 206 -16.11 -21.36 10.09
C ILE A 206 -17.40 -21.97 10.64
N THR A 207 -18.10 -21.25 11.51
CA THR A 207 -19.41 -21.67 12.05
C THR A 207 -20.47 -21.54 10.97
N THR A 208 -21.24 -22.60 10.74
CA THR A 208 -22.30 -22.64 9.72
C THR A 208 -23.71 -22.71 10.31
N THR A 209 -23.82 -22.88 11.63
CA THR A 209 -25.11 -23.03 12.31
C THR A 209 -25.92 -21.73 12.30
N SER A 210 -27.10 -21.79 11.68
CA SER A 210 -28.00 -20.65 11.56
C SER A 210 -27.34 -19.42 10.91
N ILE A 211 -26.57 -19.66 9.85
CA ILE A 211 -25.92 -18.63 9.03
C ILE A 211 -26.44 -18.75 7.59
N ASN A 212 -26.82 -17.63 6.98
CA ASN A 212 -27.36 -17.58 5.62
C ASN A 212 -26.60 -16.64 4.67
N VAL A 213 -25.59 -15.92 5.16
CA VAL A 213 -24.72 -15.06 4.34
C VAL A 213 -23.24 -15.31 4.66
N TYR A 214 -22.43 -15.44 3.61
CA TYR A 214 -20.98 -15.54 3.66
C TYR A 214 -20.36 -14.49 2.71
N LEU A 215 -19.64 -13.51 3.28
CA LEU A 215 -18.91 -12.52 2.50
C LEU A 215 -17.41 -12.75 2.65
N GLN A 216 -16.72 -13.05 1.55
CA GLN A 216 -15.27 -13.18 1.54
C GLN A 216 -14.61 -11.80 1.35
N GLN A 217 -13.69 -11.43 2.23
CA GLN A 217 -12.84 -10.25 2.11
C GLN A 217 -11.37 -10.66 2.22
N GLY A 218 -10.70 -10.82 1.08
CA GLY A 218 -9.34 -11.37 1.06
C GLY A 218 -9.31 -12.76 1.73
N ASP A 219 -8.44 -12.90 2.73
CA ASP A 219 -8.27 -14.11 3.55
C ASP A 219 -9.29 -14.23 4.71
N ASN A 220 -10.22 -13.28 4.82
CA ASN A 220 -11.27 -13.27 5.85
C ASN A 220 -12.62 -13.69 5.25
N VAL A 221 -13.44 -14.34 6.06
CA VAL A 221 -14.84 -14.65 5.75
C VAL A 221 -15.71 -14.07 6.86
N TYR A 222 -16.64 -13.21 6.47
CA TYR A 222 -17.69 -12.69 7.34
C TYR A 222 -18.92 -13.56 7.19
N THR A 223 -19.46 -14.01 8.32
CA THR A 223 -20.67 -14.80 8.37
C THR A 223 -21.76 -14.03 9.10
N GLY A 224 -23.02 -14.24 8.73
CA GLY A 224 -24.16 -13.63 9.41
C GLY A 224 -25.49 -14.28 9.05
N ASP A 225 -26.47 -14.04 9.91
CA ASP A 225 -27.89 -14.38 9.73
C ASP A 225 -28.66 -13.09 9.42
N CYS A 226 -28.81 -12.75 8.14
CA CYS A 226 -29.41 -11.49 7.67
C CYS A 226 -30.77 -11.72 7.00
N GLN A 227 -31.62 -10.70 6.94
CA GLN A 227 -32.96 -10.84 6.34
C GLN A 227 -32.98 -10.45 4.87
N ARG A 228 -32.30 -9.34 4.50
CA ARG A 228 -32.38 -8.72 3.17
C ARG A 228 -31.02 -8.17 2.76
N ALA A 229 -30.76 -8.16 1.46
CA ALA A 229 -29.62 -7.49 0.84
C ALA A 229 -30.10 -6.50 -0.22
N PHE A 230 -29.56 -5.29 -0.17
CA PHE A 230 -29.81 -4.23 -1.15
C PHE A 230 -28.54 -3.86 -1.89
N ALA A 231 -28.63 -3.71 -3.21
CA ALA A 231 -27.59 -3.13 -4.04
C ALA A 231 -27.82 -1.63 -4.23
N HIS A 232 -26.74 -0.86 -4.19
CA HIS A 232 -26.73 0.60 -4.40
C HIS A 232 -26.14 0.99 -5.75
N ASP A 233 -25.41 0.07 -6.39
CA ASP A 233 -24.74 0.32 -7.67
C ASP A 233 -25.12 -0.77 -8.67
N GLN A 234 -25.40 -0.35 -9.91
CA GLN A 234 -25.61 -1.22 -11.05
C GLN A 234 -24.35 -1.27 -11.92
N THR A 235 -23.86 -2.47 -12.25
CA THR A 235 -22.71 -2.63 -13.15
C THR A 235 -23.14 -2.64 -14.61
N ASN A 236 -22.27 -2.15 -15.50
CA ASN A 236 -22.46 -2.15 -16.96
C ASN A 236 -21.25 -2.78 -17.68
N GLY A 237 -20.91 -4.02 -17.31
CA GLY A 237 -19.77 -4.73 -17.89
C GLY A 237 -18.44 -4.00 -17.71
N ASN A 238 -17.75 -3.72 -18.81
CA ASN A 238 -16.47 -3.01 -18.82
C ASN A 238 -16.61 -1.46 -18.78
N GLU A 239 -17.84 -0.94 -18.77
CA GLU A 239 -18.13 0.48 -18.67
C GLU A 239 -18.33 0.93 -17.22
N ILE A 240 -18.45 2.24 -17.03
CA ILE A 240 -18.66 2.82 -15.69
C ILE A 240 -20.06 2.40 -15.21
N GLY A 241 -20.13 1.85 -13.99
CA GLY A 241 -21.39 1.54 -13.33
C GLY A 241 -22.17 2.78 -12.92
N GLN A 242 -23.45 2.61 -12.61
CA GLN A 242 -24.34 3.70 -12.22
C GLN A 242 -24.83 3.49 -10.78
N GLU A 243 -24.76 4.56 -9.96
CA GLU A 243 -25.41 4.58 -8.65
C GLU A 243 -26.93 4.68 -8.83
N ILE A 244 -27.66 3.82 -8.13
CA ILE A 244 -29.11 3.67 -8.25
C ILE A 244 -29.76 3.72 -6.88
N ASP A 245 -31.09 3.89 -6.87
CA ASP A 245 -31.85 3.72 -5.63
C ASP A 245 -31.73 2.27 -5.11
N PRO A 246 -31.71 2.08 -3.77
CA PRO A 246 -31.49 0.77 -3.16
C PRO A 246 -32.44 -0.29 -3.71
N THR A 247 -31.88 -1.27 -4.41
CA THR A 247 -32.64 -2.34 -5.07
C THR A 247 -32.41 -3.65 -4.32
N GLU A 248 -33.49 -4.33 -3.94
CA GLU A 248 -33.39 -5.62 -3.26
C GLU A 248 -32.85 -6.69 -4.22
N VAL A 249 -31.73 -7.32 -3.85
CA VAL A 249 -31.07 -8.37 -4.65
C VAL A 249 -31.19 -9.74 -4.00
N TRP A 250 -31.41 -9.81 -2.68
CA TRP A 250 -31.58 -11.06 -1.96
C TRP A 250 -32.45 -10.91 -0.72
N LYS A 251 -33.18 -11.97 -0.39
CA LYS A 251 -34.01 -12.09 0.80
C LYS A 251 -33.88 -13.51 1.37
N ASN A 252 -33.90 -13.65 2.68
CA ASN A 252 -33.76 -14.93 3.39
C ASN A 252 -34.79 -15.99 2.95
N GLU A 253 -36.00 -15.58 2.56
CA GLU A 253 -37.05 -16.48 2.07
C GLU A 253 -36.72 -17.13 0.70
N ALA A 254 -35.69 -16.68 -0.01
CA ALA A 254 -35.36 -17.11 -1.37
C ALA A 254 -34.70 -18.52 -1.48
N HIS A 255 -34.83 -19.37 -0.47
CA HIS A 255 -34.27 -20.74 -0.42
C HIS A 255 -32.79 -20.83 -0.88
N GLY A 256 -31.95 -19.90 -0.45
CA GLY A 256 -30.54 -19.89 -0.84
C GLY A 256 -29.68 -19.03 0.06
N ILE A 257 -28.54 -19.59 0.46
CA ILE A 257 -27.48 -18.94 1.22
C ILE A 257 -26.68 -18.07 0.26
N LEU A 258 -26.51 -16.80 0.60
CA LEU A 258 -25.76 -15.85 -0.21
C LEU A 258 -24.26 -15.99 0.03
N ILE A 259 -23.50 -16.23 -1.02
CA ILE A 259 -22.04 -16.15 -1.01
C ILE A 259 -21.60 -15.04 -1.97
N ALA A 260 -20.70 -14.17 -1.53
CA ALA A 260 -20.10 -13.14 -2.39
C ALA A 260 -18.67 -12.79 -1.94
N SER A 261 -17.89 -12.20 -2.84
CA SER A 261 -16.52 -11.74 -2.58
C SER A 261 -16.42 -10.23 -2.71
N CYS A 262 -16.05 -9.54 -1.63
CA CYS A 262 -16.02 -8.08 -1.55
C CYS A 262 -14.62 -7.54 -1.25
N HIS A 263 -14.33 -6.29 -1.65
CA HIS A 263 -13.08 -5.63 -1.29
C HIS A 263 -13.09 -5.10 0.15
N THR A 264 -14.19 -4.45 0.55
CA THR A 264 -14.37 -3.98 1.93
C THR A 264 -15.67 -4.49 2.52
N VAL A 265 -15.64 -4.82 3.80
CA VAL A 265 -16.81 -5.26 4.59
C VAL A 265 -16.72 -4.56 5.94
N ASN A 266 -17.72 -3.73 6.23
CA ASN A 266 -17.83 -2.95 7.46
C ASN A 266 -19.10 -3.36 8.20
N ILE A 267 -18.97 -3.67 9.48
CA ILE A 267 -20.09 -4.01 10.36
C ILE A 267 -20.49 -2.74 11.12
N GLU A 268 -21.73 -2.30 10.94
CA GLU A 268 -22.31 -1.12 11.58
C GLU A 268 -23.41 -1.52 12.59
N LYS A 269 -23.86 -0.54 13.40
CA LYS A 269 -25.02 -0.67 14.30
C LYS A 269 -24.99 -1.93 15.18
N ASN A 270 -23.89 -2.16 15.89
CA ASN A 270 -23.70 -3.33 16.77
C ASN A 270 -23.93 -4.70 16.09
N GLY A 271 -23.61 -4.83 14.80
CA GLY A 271 -23.74 -6.12 14.09
C GLY A 271 -25.06 -6.33 13.36
N THR A 272 -25.95 -5.34 13.35
CA THR A 272 -27.26 -5.45 12.66
C THR A 272 -27.24 -5.04 11.20
N LEU A 273 -26.22 -4.27 10.78
CA LEU A 273 -26.08 -3.78 9.41
C LEU A 273 -24.67 -4.11 8.91
N ILE A 274 -24.56 -4.76 7.75
CA ILE A 274 -23.27 -4.99 7.08
C ILE A 274 -23.23 -4.17 5.80
N ARG A 275 -22.24 -3.30 5.66
CA ARG A 275 -21.97 -2.57 4.41
C ARG A 275 -20.76 -3.19 3.72
N ALA A 276 -20.91 -3.54 2.45
CA ALA A 276 -19.79 -4.06 1.67
C ALA A 276 -19.66 -3.34 0.33
N THR A 277 -18.43 -3.16 -0.12
CA THR A 277 -18.12 -2.43 -1.37
C THR A 277 -17.33 -3.31 -2.33
N ASP A 278 -17.52 -3.08 -3.62
CA ASP A 278 -16.84 -3.82 -4.69
C ASP A 278 -17.05 -5.34 -4.53
N CYS A 279 -18.32 -5.74 -4.41
CA CYS A 279 -18.73 -7.14 -4.28
C CYS A 279 -18.95 -7.79 -5.65
N LEU A 280 -18.46 -9.02 -5.76
CA LEU A 280 -18.40 -9.83 -6.98
C LEU A 280 -18.80 -11.28 -6.69
N ASN A 281 -19.04 -12.04 -7.76
CA ASN A 281 -19.34 -13.47 -7.72
C ASN A 281 -20.48 -13.78 -6.73
N GLY A 282 -21.60 -13.03 -6.82
CA GLY A 282 -22.76 -13.28 -5.99
C GLY A 282 -23.46 -14.56 -6.41
N THR A 283 -23.43 -15.58 -5.57
CA THR A 283 -24.06 -16.88 -5.83
C THR A 283 -24.96 -17.32 -4.68
N LEU A 284 -25.92 -18.19 -5.02
CA LEU A 284 -26.87 -18.78 -4.07
C LEU A 284 -26.58 -20.28 -3.95
N VAL A 285 -26.27 -20.71 -2.74
CA VAL A 285 -25.97 -22.10 -2.40
C VAL A 285 -27.08 -22.68 -1.54
N ASN A 286 -27.43 -23.95 -1.72
CA ASN A 286 -28.45 -24.58 -0.89
C ASN A 286 -27.89 -24.90 0.50
N GLU A 287 -28.75 -24.90 1.52
CA GLU A 287 -28.33 -25.23 2.90
C GLU A 287 -27.76 -26.65 3.02
N THR A 288 -28.24 -27.59 2.21
CA THR A 288 -27.76 -29.00 2.18
C THR A 288 -26.32 -29.14 1.73
N ASP A 289 -25.82 -28.19 0.94
CA ASP A 289 -24.47 -28.24 0.37
C ASP A 289 -23.41 -27.70 1.34
N ILE A 290 -23.85 -27.06 2.44
CA ILE A 290 -22.98 -26.50 3.46
C ILE A 290 -22.89 -27.46 4.66
N PRO A 291 -21.71 -28.04 4.94
CA PRO A 291 -21.49 -28.88 6.11
C PRO A 291 -21.84 -28.16 7.43
N GLN A 292 -22.53 -28.87 8.32
CA GLN A 292 -22.93 -28.42 9.65
C GLN A 292 -22.22 -29.26 10.72
N PRO A 293 -21.87 -28.70 11.91
CA PRO A 293 -22.07 -27.32 12.35
C PRO A 293 -20.91 -26.36 12.01
N PHE A 294 -19.85 -26.87 11.39
CA PHE A 294 -18.67 -26.10 11.00
C PHE A 294 -18.15 -26.54 9.63
N ILE A 295 -17.48 -25.63 8.93
CA ILE A 295 -16.79 -25.89 7.66
C ILE A 295 -15.34 -25.42 7.73
N ASN A 296 -14.44 -26.13 7.03
CA ASN A 296 -13.04 -25.73 6.86
C ASN A 296 -12.89 -24.77 5.68
N PHE A 297 -11.84 -23.94 5.67
CA PHE A 297 -11.57 -23.00 4.57
C PHE A 297 -11.38 -23.69 3.22
N THR A 298 -10.66 -24.82 3.17
CA THR A 298 -10.46 -25.59 1.93
C THR A 298 -11.79 -26.02 1.31
N THR A 299 -12.71 -26.53 2.14
CA THR A 299 -14.05 -26.92 1.69
C THR A 299 -14.90 -25.71 1.32
N PHE A 300 -14.81 -24.62 2.07
CA PHE A 300 -15.49 -23.37 1.75
C PHE A 300 -15.09 -22.84 0.37
N TRP A 301 -13.80 -22.71 0.08
CA TRP A 301 -13.33 -22.24 -1.22
C TRP A 301 -13.76 -23.16 -2.37
N SER A 302 -13.78 -24.49 -2.15
CA SER A 302 -14.29 -25.42 -3.16
C SER A 302 -15.80 -25.25 -3.44
N ILE A 303 -16.59 -24.88 -2.43
CA ILE A 303 -18.02 -24.56 -2.62
C ILE A 303 -18.15 -23.26 -3.41
N VAL A 304 -17.37 -22.23 -3.08
CA VAL A 304 -17.39 -20.95 -3.81
C VAL A 304 -17.05 -21.15 -5.28
N GLU A 305 -15.99 -21.91 -5.58
CA GLU A 305 -15.53 -22.18 -6.94
C GLU A 305 -16.54 -23.02 -7.76
N ASN A 306 -17.22 -23.97 -7.11
CA ASN A 306 -18.22 -24.83 -7.77
C ASN A 306 -19.63 -24.21 -7.81
N SER A 307 -19.85 -23.07 -7.14
CA SER A 307 -21.18 -22.44 -7.10
C SER A 307 -21.54 -21.82 -8.46
N SER A 308 -22.58 -22.35 -9.11
CA SER A 308 -22.98 -21.96 -10.47
C SER A 308 -24.26 -21.12 -10.53
N LYS A 309 -25.05 -21.11 -9.45
CA LYS A 309 -26.32 -20.37 -9.39
C LYS A 309 -26.05 -18.90 -9.03
N ILE A 310 -25.94 -18.06 -10.06
CA ILE A 310 -25.73 -16.62 -9.92
C ILE A 310 -27.00 -15.96 -9.33
N ILE A 311 -26.81 -14.97 -8.46
CA ILE A 311 -27.90 -14.22 -7.83
C ILE A 311 -28.76 -13.44 -8.83
N ASP A 312 -28.12 -12.81 -9.81
CA ASP A 312 -28.75 -12.01 -10.85
C ASP A 312 -28.29 -12.48 -12.24
N PRO A 313 -29.13 -13.21 -12.99
CA PRO A 313 -28.83 -13.65 -14.34
C PRO A 313 -28.59 -12.50 -15.33
N SER A 314 -29.05 -11.28 -15.03
CA SER A 314 -28.81 -10.11 -15.88
C SER A 314 -27.42 -9.50 -15.71
N LEU A 315 -26.62 -10.01 -14.76
CA LEU A 315 -25.25 -9.59 -14.46
C LEU A 315 -25.12 -8.09 -14.14
N LYS A 316 -26.18 -7.49 -13.60
CA LYS A 316 -26.24 -6.10 -13.17
C LYS A 316 -25.81 -5.94 -11.71
N PHE A 317 -26.04 -6.96 -10.90
CA PHE A 317 -25.71 -6.97 -9.47
C PHE A 317 -24.83 -8.17 -9.11
N LEU A 318 -23.77 -7.90 -8.34
CA LEU A 318 -22.74 -8.88 -7.95
C LEU A 318 -22.23 -9.75 -9.12
N PRO A 319 -21.87 -9.15 -10.27
CA PRO A 319 -21.48 -9.90 -11.44
C PRO A 319 -20.19 -10.70 -11.21
N PRO A 320 -19.91 -11.69 -12.07
CA PRO A 320 -18.64 -12.36 -12.07
C PRO A 320 -17.52 -11.41 -12.53
N GLN A 321 -16.29 -11.69 -12.11
CA GLN A 321 -15.15 -10.81 -12.33
C GLN A 321 -14.81 -10.58 -13.81
N ASP A 322 -14.93 -11.63 -14.63
CA ASP A 322 -14.66 -11.61 -16.07
C ASP A 322 -15.54 -10.59 -16.80
N HIS A 323 -16.82 -10.47 -16.41
CA HIS A 323 -17.76 -9.50 -16.97
C HIS A 323 -17.34 -8.04 -16.77
N LEU A 324 -16.61 -7.73 -15.68
CA LEU A 324 -16.12 -6.38 -15.38
C LEU A 324 -14.71 -6.09 -15.93
N THR A 325 -14.06 -7.09 -16.52
CA THR A 325 -12.65 -7.00 -16.86
C THR A 325 -12.43 -6.10 -18.08
N ILE A 326 -11.51 -5.14 -17.93
CA ILE A 326 -11.06 -4.22 -18.98
C ILE A 326 -9.82 -4.81 -19.64
N TYR A 327 -8.82 -5.19 -18.84
CA TYR A 327 -7.60 -5.83 -19.30
C TYR A 327 -7.29 -7.07 -18.48
N ASN A 328 -7.02 -8.18 -19.15
CA ASN A 328 -6.71 -9.44 -18.50
C ASN A 328 -5.28 -9.50 -17.94
N TYR A 329 -4.36 -8.69 -18.50
CA TYR A 329 -2.95 -8.79 -18.18
C TYR A 329 -2.23 -7.48 -18.41
N SER A 330 -1.81 -6.83 -17.32
CA SER A 330 -1.08 -5.55 -17.35
C SER A 330 0.06 -5.56 -16.33
N LYS A 331 1.15 -4.85 -16.64
CA LYS A 331 2.28 -4.68 -15.70
C LYS A 331 1.88 -3.67 -14.63
N LEU A 332 2.00 -4.05 -13.37
CA LEU A 332 1.76 -3.14 -12.26
C LEU A 332 3.05 -2.42 -11.88
N HIS A 333 3.02 -1.10 -11.91
CA HIS A 333 4.07 -0.26 -11.31
C HIS A 333 3.53 0.51 -10.09
N ILE A 334 4.40 0.78 -9.11
CA ILE A 334 4.04 1.61 -7.95
C ILE A 334 3.65 3.04 -8.36
N ASN A 335 4.37 3.62 -9.33
CA ASN A 335 4.14 4.94 -9.95
C ASN A 335 4.49 4.85 -11.45
N LEU A 336 4.40 5.95 -12.21
CA LEU A 336 4.74 5.95 -13.64
C LEU A 336 6.18 5.49 -13.94
N GLU A 337 7.12 5.69 -13.02
CA GLU A 337 8.53 5.31 -13.19
C GLU A 337 8.83 3.87 -12.71
N GLY A 338 7.90 3.26 -11.95
CA GLY A 338 8.11 1.97 -11.30
C GLY A 338 9.17 2.01 -10.19
N CYS A 339 9.46 3.17 -9.61
CA CYS A 339 10.58 3.33 -8.69
C CYS A 339 10.35 4.40 -7.61
N VAL A 340 10.94 4.19 -6.43
CA VAL A 340 10.90 5.09 -5.27
C VAL A 340 12.31 5.34 -4.72
N ASN A 341 12.57 6.57 -4.27
CA ASN A 341 13.87 6.99 -3.71
C ASN A 341 13.82 7.17 -2.18
N THR A 342 12.93 6.44 -1.52
CA THR A 342 12.73 6.51 -0.06
C THR A 342 13.44 5.34 0.61
N LEU A 343 14.31 5.62 1.59
CA LEU A 343 14.96 4.62 2.45
C LEU A 343 14.00 3.94 3.47
N MET A 344 12.69 3.95 3.18
CA MET A 344 11.63 3.54 4.10
C MET A 344 11.11 2.12 3.82
N GLY A 345 11.73 1.37 2.92
CA GLY A 345 11.30 0.01 2.56
C GLY A 345 9.94 -0.03 1.86
N GLU A 346 9.58 1.04 1.14
CA GLU A 346 8.28 1.16 0.47
C GLU A 346 8.05 0.05 -0.56
N CYS A 347 9.09 -0.41 -1.26
CA CYS A 347 8.95 -1.51 -2.22
C CYS A 347 8.64 -2.84 -1.54
N ALA A 348 9.27 -3.13 -0.40
CA ALA A 348 8.97 -4.33 0.37
C ALA A 348 7.49 -4.31 0.85
N GLN A 349 7.02 -3.17 1.34
CA GLN A 349 5.62 -3.00 1.71
C GLN A 349 4.67 -3.09 0.51
N PHE A 350 5.06 -2.54 -0.64
CA PHE A 350 4.28 -2.60 -1.88
C PHE A 350 4.10 -4.05 -2.34
N ILE A 351 5.17 -4.83 -2.38
CA ILE A 351 5.12 -6.25 -2.75
C ILE A 351 4.25 -7.03 -1.76
N LYS A 352 4.38 -6.79 -0.45
CA LYS A 352 3.55 -7.45 0.57
C LYS A 352 2.04 -7.18 0.42
N THR A 353 1.68 -5.99 -0.06
CA THR A 353 0.27 -5.55 -0.15
C THR A 353 -0.35 -5.82 -1.52
N HIS A 354 0.45 -5.78 -2.60
CA HIS A 354 -0.03 -5.86 -3.98
C HIS A 354 0.40 -7.14 -4.70
N GLY A 355 1.36 -7.90 -4.17
CA GLY A 355 1.95 -9.07 -4.82
C GLY A 355 1.23 -10.39 -4.57
N ASN A 356 0.04 -10.39 -3.95
CA ASN A 356 -0.67 -11.64 -3.66
C ASN A 356 -1.45 -12.08 -4.90
N ASP A 357 -0.98 -13.10 -5.59
CA ASP A 357 -1.53 -13.63 -6.84
C ASP A 357 -2.48 -14.82 -6.68
N GLY A 358 -2.68 -15.28 -5.44
CA GLY A 358 -3.57 -16.40 -5.12
C GLY A 358 -2.84 -17.72 -4.86
N ASP A 359 -1.52 -17.76 -5.08
CA ASP A 359 -0.71 -18.94 -4.81
C ASP A 359 -0.81 -19.39 -3.34
N ASN A 360 -0.61 -20.68 -3.10
CA ASN A 360 -0.73 -21.32 -1.78
C ASN A 360 -2.11 -21.16 -1.12
N LYS A 361 -3.18 -21.17 -1.95
CA LYS A 361 -4.59 -21.04 -1.54
C LYS A 361 -4.91 -19.68 -0.90
N THR A 362 -4.12 -18.65 -1.15
CA THR A 362 -4.31 -17.33 -0.53
C THR A 362 -5.28 -16.50 -1.35
N ALA A 363 -5.88 -15.48 -0.75
CA ALA A 363 -6.66 -14.54 -1.54
C ALA A 363 -5.78 -13.63 -2.39
N GLN A 364 -6.26 -13.32 -3.59
CA GLN A 364 -5.63 -12.36 -4.48
C GLN A 364 -5.73 -10.94 -3.92
N SER A 365 -4.64 -10.17 -4.03
CA SER A 365 -4.61 -8.77 -3.65
C SER A 365 -5.47 -7.96 -4.61
N ARG A 366 -6.47 -7.27 -4.06
CA ARG A 366 -7.31 -6.30 -4.77
C ARG A 366 -7.04 -4.90 -4.25
N PHE A 367 -6.84 -3.95 -5.16
CA PHE A 367 -6.52 -2.57 -4.80
C PHE A 367 -6.93 -1.60 -5.91
N PRO A 368 -7.19 -0.33 -5.59
CA PRO A 368 -7.43 0.69 -6.60
C PRO A 368 -6.15 0.93 -7.44
N CYS A 369 -6.32 1.10 -8.75
CA CYS A 369 -5.24 1.36 -9.69
C CYS A 369 -5.71 2.26 -10.83
N TYR A 370 -4.75 2.82 -11.55
CA TYR A 370 -4.96 3.75 -12.64
C TYR A 370 -4.42 3.13 -13.93
N TYR A 371 -5.19 3.28 -15.01
CA TYR A 371 -4.90 2.66 -16.29
C TYR A 371 -5.09 3.67 -17.42
N ARG A 372 -4.59 3.32 -18.61
CA ARG A 372 -4.78 4.08 -19.83
C ARG A 372 -5.79 3.35 -20.73
N LYS A 373 -6.82 4.04 -21.22
CA LYS A 373 -7.91 3.43 -22.01
C LYS A 373 -7.47 2.73 -23.31
N ASN A 374 -6.36 3.17 -23.91
CA ASN A 374 -5.90 2.67 -25.21
C ASN A 374 -4.61 1.83 -25.11
N ASP A 375 -4.17 1.49 -23.90
CA ASP A 375 -2.91 0.79 -23.68
C ASP A 375 -3.00 -0.12 -22.44
N SER A 376 -2.96 -1.43 -22.66
CA SER A 376 -3.01 -2.43 -21.60
C SER A 376 -1.64 -2.77 -21.02
N SER A 377 -0.56 -2.17 -21.50
CA SER A 377 0.80 -2.58 -21.14
C SER A 377 1.18 -2.23 -19.71
N LEU A 378 0.70 -1.10 -19.19
CA LEU A 378 1.09 -0.53 -17.91
C LEU A 378 -0.12 -0.02 -17.12
N VAL A 379 -0.11 -0.33 -15.82
CA VAL A 379 -1.03 0.24 -14.84
C VAL A 379 -0.26 0.68 -13.60
N VAL A 380 -0.79 1.68 -12.92
CA VAL A 380 -0.10 2.35 -11.82
C VAL A 380 -0.93 2.29 -10.55
N ALA A 381 -0.31 1.93 -9.42
CA ALA A 381 -0.99 1.91 -8.13
C ALA A 381 -1.18 3.32 -7.54
N ARG A 382 -0.15 4.18 -7.62
CA ARG A 382 -0.17 5.53 -7.06
C ARG A 382 -0.15 6.58 -8.17
N PHE A 383 -1.28 7.24 -8.36
CA PHE A 383 -1.40 8.36 -9.27
C PHE A 383 -2.34 9.41 -8.67
N ASN A 384 -1.91 10.67 -8.67
CA ASN A 384 -2.74 11.77 -8.21
C ASN A 384 -2.35 13.05 -8.96
N LEU A 385 -3.18 13.43 -9.94
CA LEU A 385 -2.93 14.61 -10.77
C LEU A 385 -3.09 15.92 -10.01
N GLU A 386 -4.07 16.01 -9.11
CA GLU A 386 -4.31 17.23 -8.32
C GLU A 386 -3.13 17.55 -7.41
N LYS A 387 -2.61 16.52 -6.72
CA LYS A 387 -1.42 16.64 -5.88
C LYS A 387 -0.20 17.03 -6.72
N THR A 388 0.02 16.37 -7.85
CA THR A 388 1.14 16.67 -8.76
C THR A 388 1.05 18.12 -9.27
N TRP A 389 -0.14 18.57 -9.62
CA TRP A 389 -0.37 19.95 -10.05
C TRP A 389 -0.09 20.96 -8.94
N LEU A 390 -0.58 20.70 -7.72
CA LEU A 390 -0.34 21.57 -6.57
C LEU A 390 1.16 21.67 -6.24
N GLU A 391 1.87 20.55 -6.22
CA GLU A 391 3.31 20.51 -5.98
C GLU A 391 4.08 21.27 -7.06
N LEU A 392 3.71 21.11 -8.33
CA LEU A 392 4.28 21.88 -9.44
C LEU A 392 4.04 23.39 -9.26
N MET A 393 2.82 23.79 -8.92
CA MET A 393 2.47 25.20 -8.73
C MET A 393 3.26 25.83 -7.58
N ILE A 394 3.33 25.16 -6.42
CA ILE A 394 4.12 25.64 -5.27
C ILE A 394 5.59 25.76 -5.66
N ALA A 395 6.15 24.73 -6.31
CA ALA A 395 7.54 24.68 -6.71
C ALA A 395 7.88 25.81 -7.71
N VAL A 396 6.97 26.19 -8.61
CA VAL A 396 7.19 27.27 -9.59
C VAL A 396 6.98 28.65 -8.96
N PHE A 397 5.87 28.85 -8.24
CA PHE A 397 5.48 30.18 -7.75
C PHE A 397 6.36 30.67 -6.61
N VAL A 398 6.76 29.81 -5.66
CA VAL A 398 7.53 30.24 -4.48
C VAL A 398 8.92 30.78 -4.86
N PRO A 399 9.78 30.04 -5.59
CA PRO A 399 11.10 30.54 -6.00
C PRO A 399 10.99 31.71 -6.97
N SER A 400 10.04 31.69 -7.92
CA SER A 400 9.85 32.80 -8.86
C SER A 400 9.47 34.10 -8.14
N SER A 401 8.56 34.04 -7.16
CA SER A 401 8.14 35.20 -6.38
C SER A 401 9.28 35.74 -5.53
N LEU A 402 10.02 34.85 -4.84
CA LEU A 402 11.18 35.24 -4.03
C LEU A 402 12.29 35.86 -4.88
N PHE A 403 12.54 35.32 -6.08
CA PHE A 403 13.48 35.88 -7.04
C PHE A 403 13.07 37.30 -7.47
N ILE A 404 11.82 37.49 -7.91
CA ILE A 404 11.33 38.79 -8.38
C ILE A 404 11.37 39.83 -7.26
N ILE A 405 10.88 39.50 -6.07
CA ILE A 405 10.87 40.41 -4.92
C ILE A 405 12.31 40.80 -4.56
N SER A 406 13.22 39.84 -4.46
CA SER A 406 14.63 40.09 -4.09
C SER A 406 15.38 40.88 -5.17
N PHE A 407 15.05 40.66 -6.45
CA PHE A 407 15.63 41.41 -7.55
C PHE A 407 15.16 42.86 -7.54
N ILE A 408 13.87 43.11 -7.37
CA ILE A 408 13.30 44.46 -7.27
C ILE A 408 13.88 45.19 -6.05
N THR A 409 14.00 44.54 -4.88
CA THR A 409 14.58 45.18 -3.69
C THR A 409 16.04 45.56 -3.91
N LEU A 410 16.85 44.73 -4.57
CA LEU A 410 18.23 45.09 -4.91
C LEU A 410 18.31 46.24 -5.91
N LEU A 411 17.44 46.30 -6.92
CA LEU A 411 17.38 47.45 -7.83
C LEU A 411 17.02 48.73 -7.08
N VAL A 412 16.04 48.67 -6.19
CA VAL A 412 15.64 49.80 -5.35
C VAL A 412 16.79 50.24 -4.45
N ILE A 413 17.48 49.32 -3.77
CA ILE A 413 18.63 49.63 -2.92
C ILE A 413 19.78 50.23 -3.75
N GLY A 414 20.08 49.63 -4.91
CA GLY A 414 21.12 50.10 -5.83
C GLY A 414 20.88 51.51 -6.35
N HIS A 415 19.62 51.87 -6.62
CA HIS A 415 19.25 53.25 -6.98
C HIS A 415 19.14 54.20 -5.78
N SER A 416 18.82 53.71 -4.59
CA SER A 416 18.51 54.54 -3.42
C SER A 416 19.73 54.84 -2.54
N VAL A 417 20.74 53.99 -2.55
CA VAL A 417 21.91 54.06 -1.66
C VAL A 417 23.10 54.62 -2.42
N HIS A 418 23.65 55.72 -1.92
CA HIS A 418 24.88 56.31 -2.43
C HIS A 418 25.98 56.20 -1.38
N VAL A 419 27.19 55.81 -1.82
CA VAL A 419 28.38 55.79 -0.97
C VAL A 419 29.04 57.15 -1.08
N GLY A 420 28.98 57.94 -0.01
CA GLY A 420 29.69 59.23 0.03
C GLY A 420 31.18 59.05 0.27
N ASP A 421 31.97 60.10 0.03
CA ASP A 421 33.43 60.10 0.19
C ASP A 421 33.91 59.71 1.61
N ASP A 422 33.04 59.80 2.61
CA ASP A 422 33.27 59.34 4.00
C ASP A 422 33.17 57.81 4.17
N THR A 423 33.04 57.02 3.10
CA THR A 423 32.78 55.55 3.09
C THR A 423 31.49 55.11 3.80
N LYS A 424 30.57 56.03 4.10
CA LYS A 424 29.28 55.75 4.76
C LYS A 424 28.15 55.62 3.74
N MET A 425 27.25 54.65 3.93
CA MET A 425 26.10 54.43 3.05
C MET A 425 24.92 55.32 3.45
N ARG A 426 24.50 56.21 2.54
CA ARG A 426 23.36 57.11 2.77
C ARG A 426 22.20 56.74 1.84
N CYS A 427 21.02 56.49 2.42
CA CYS A 427 19.78 56.31 1.64
C CYS A 427 19.23 57.69 1.24
N LEU A 428 19.33 58.05 -0.04
CA LEU A 428 18.87 59.35 -0.56
C LEU A 428 17.33 59.49 -0.54
N LEU A 429 16.61 58.39 -0.80
CA LEU A 429 15.15 58.35 -0.84
C LEU A 429 14.49 58.27 0.55
N CYS A 430 15.16 57.68 1.54
CA CYS A 430 14.65 57.55 2.91
C CYS A 430 14.54 58.91 3.63
N ARG A 431 15.32 59.92 3.20
CA ARG A 431 15.37 61.24 3.84
C ARG A 431 14.15 62.12 3.52
N LYS A 432 13.40 61.84 2.44
CA LYS A 432 12.24 62.64 2.03
C LYS A 432 10.94 62.37 2.82
N ARG A 433 10.88 61.33 3.67
CA ARG A 433 9.64 60.89 4.34
C ARG A 433 9.52 61.24 5.84
N LYS A 434 10.45 62.00 6.43
CA LYS A 434 10.28 62.55 7.79
C LYS A 434 9.73 63.98 7.74
N ILE A 435 8.40 64.06 7.67
CA ILE A 435 7.51 64.98 8.41
C ILE A 435 7.75 66.50 8.20
N LYS A 436 6.89 67.09 7.35
CA LYS A 436 6.22 68.37 7.62
C LYS A 436 5.19 68.12 8.75
N THR A 437 5.45 68.54 9.99
CA THR A 437 4.41 68.83 10.99
C THR A 437 5.02 69.62 12.15
N GLN A 438 4.49 70.82 12.41
CA GLN A 438 4.56 71.66 13.65
C GLN A 438 5.98 72.13 14.07
N GLU A 439 6.31 73.40 14.36
CA GLU A 439 5.61 74.59 14.90
C GLU A 439 6.50 75.83 14.64
N GLU A 440 5.88 77.01 14.75
CA GLU A 440 6.37 78.41 14.61
C GLU A 440 6.68 78.99 13.21
#